data_AF-A0A6M2CMF1-F1
#
_entry.id   AF-A0A6M2CMF1-F1
#
_cell.length_a   1.000
_cell.length_b   1.000
_cell.length_c   1.000
_cell.angle_alpha   90.00
_cell.angle_beta   90.00
_cell.angle_gamma   90.00
#
_symmetry.space_group_name_H-M   'P 1'
#
loop_
_entity.id
_entity.type
_entity.pdbx_description
1 polymer ?
#
loop_
_entity_poly.entity_id
_entity_poly.type
_entity_poly.pdbx_seq_one_letter_code
_entity_poly.pdbx_strand_id
1 'polypeptide(L)'
;MNNDRSAVLPASTQQVILNTGNILGCKDLTKKVFQSLREELIQSLTLALAKWKSSGNDVNCSDEKVLKYANKDLPCRVAIKERSTLKITVKVFLSDFDAAALESATRKVLEELGVSELDSLIVAFPPSAKSSTEKVRPLWAAAEQIYREGLALSVGVSDLDTAQLRDLHSWAEVKPSVNQVNLDSCCVIPQEMQEFAKANNIQLLTHSDPKVLLDHEGMARVLKGYMAEEDIRHWSAPWVARYSVLVKCRGFLQSKGYIASLVKEP
;
A
#
# COMPACT_ATOMS: atom_id res chain seq x y z
N MET A 1 -15.59 15.17 37.64
CA MET A 1 -14.46 15.70 36.85
C MET A 1 -13.74 14.52 36.22
N ASN A 2 -14.18 14.12 35.02
CA ASN A 2 -13.53 13.02 34.30
C ASN A 2 -12.23 13.55 33.71
N ASN A 3 -11.14 12.92 34.12
CA ASN A 3 -9.79 13.19 33.65
C ASN A 3 -9.70 12.66 32.21
N ASP A 4 -10.16 13.45 31.24
CA ASP A 4 -9.95 13.22 29.81
C ASP A 4 -8.46 13.46 29.53
N ARG A 5 -7.62 12.49 29.88
CA ARG A 5 -6.27 12.39 29.33
C ARG A 5 -6.46 11.95 27.88
N SER A 6 -6.68 12.91 27.00
CA SER A 6 -6.65 12.67 25.57
C SER A 6 -5.31 12.01 25.24
N ALA A 7 -5.35 10.77 24.77
CA ALA A 7 -4.15 10.12 24.24
C ALA A 7 -3.82 10.83 22.91
N VAL A 8 -2.89 11.78 23.01
CA VAL A 8 -2.22 12.47 21.91
C VAL A 8 -1.02 11.60 21.50
N LEU A 9 -0.62 11.65 20.24
CA LEU A 9 0.63 11.01 19.83
C LEU A 9 1.79 11.61 20.64
N PRO A 10 2.73 10.79 21.17
CA PRO A 10 3.89 11.32 21.87
C PRO A 10 4.66 12.31 20.99
N ALA A 11 5.10 13.44 21.56
CA ALA A 11 5.81 14.48 20.81
C ALA A 11 7.14 13.98 20.18
N SER A 12 7.70 12.90 20.71
CA SER A 12 8.88 12.21 20.17
C SER A 12 8.61 11.42 18.89
N THR A 13 7.33 11.12 18.57
CA THR A 13 6.95 10.27 17.44
C THR A 13 7.36 10.93 16.13
N GLN A 14 8.23 10.25 15.37
CA GLN A 14 8.66 10.64 14.03
C GLN A 14 7.99 9.79 12.95
N GLN A 15 7.49 8.61 13.31
CA GLN A 15 6.85 7.69 12.38
C GLN A 15 5.68 6.96 13.03
N VAL A 16 4.60 6.79 12.28
CA VAL A 16 3.44 5.99 12.65
C VAL A 16 3.20 4.96 11.55
N ILE A 17 3.27 3.68 11.89
CA ILE A 17 2.91 2.57 10.99
C ILE A 17 1.57 1.99 11.43
N LEU A 18 0.57 2.09 10.56
CA LEU A 18 -0.78 1.58 10.82
C LEU A 18 -1.09 0.41 9.90
N ASN A 19 -1.46 -0.72 10.47
CA ASN A 19 -2.08 -1.85 9.77
C ASN A 19 -3.57 -1.92 10.13
N THR A 20 -4.43 -1.75 9.12
CA THR A 20 -5.89 -1.74 9.30
C THR A 20 -6.48 -3.11 9.61
N GLY A 21 -5.72 -4.18 9.36
CA GLY A 21 -6.22 -5.54 9.41
C GLY A 21 -7.22 -5.85 8.28
N ASN A 22 -7.96 -6.95 8.41
CA ASN A 22 -8.95 -7.37 7.42
C ASN A 22 -10.21 -6.47 7.47
N ILE A 23 -10.26 -5.44 6.62
CA ILE A 23 -11.34 -4.46 6.61
C ILE A 23 -12.70 -5.05 6.20
N LEU A 24 -12.72 -6.23 5.57
CA LEU A 24 -13.96 -6.95 5.24
C LEU A 24 -14.72 -7.40 6.49
N GLY A 25 -14.01 -7.57 7.63
CA GLY A 25 -14.62 -7.88 8.93
C GLY A 25 -15.14 -6.65 9.67
N CYS A 26 -14.88 -5.43 9.18
CA CYS A 26 -15.23 -4.20 9.88
C CYS A 26 -16.66 -3.76 9.54
N LYS A 27 -17.58 -3.91 10.49
CA LYS A 27 -19.00 -3.53 10.32
C LYS A 27 -19.21 -2.05 9.98
N ASP A 28 -18.33 -1.17 10.45
CA ASP A 28 -18.42 0.27 10.18
C ASP A 28 -18.00 0.63 8.76
N LEU A 29 -17.15 -0.20 8.14
CA LEU A 29 -16.71 -0.05 6.75
C LEU A 29 -17.68 -0.76 5.80
N THR A 30 -18.11 -1.98 6.11
CA THR A 30 -18.97 -2.78 5.20
C THR A 30 -20.39 -2.25 5.03
N LYS A 31 -20.87 -1.42 5.96
CA LYS A 31 -22.17 -0.72 5.84
C LYS A 31 -22.11 0.55 4.96
N LYS A 32 -20.91 1.00 4.59
CA LYS A 32 -20.71 2.22 3.79
C LYS A 32 -20.43 1.86 2.34
N VAL A 33 -20.95 2.67 1.43
CA VAL A 33 -20.54 2.67 0.03
C VAL A 33 -19.52 3.78 -0.13
N PHE A 34 -18.26 3.42 -0.34
CA PHE A 34 -17.20 4.39 -0.59
C PHE A 34 -17.21 4.82 -2.05
N GLN A 35 -17.15 6.14 -2.28
CA GLN A 35 -17.08 6.70 -3.64
C GLN A 35 -15.68 6.57 -4.26
N SER A 36 -14.65 6.32 -3.44
CA SER A 36 -13.28 6.15 -3.91
C SER A 36 -12.45 5.30 -2.94
N LEU A 37 -11.34 4.77 -3.44
CA LEU A 37 -10.35 4.05 -2.61
C LEU A 37 -9.74 4.96 -1.52
N ARG A 38 -9.59 6.26 -1.79
CA ARG A 38 -9.09 7.27 -0.85
C ARG A 38 -9.98 7.37 0.39
N GLU A 39 -11.30 7.42 0.20
CA GLU A 39 -12.24 7.50 1.33
C GLU A 39 -12.24 6.21 2.17
N GLU A 40 -12.16 5.04 1.54
CA GLU A 40 -12.04 3.76 2.25
C GLU A 40 -10.74 3.71 3.05
N LEU A 41 -9.61 4.14 2.47
CA LEU A 41 -8.32 4.21 3.16
C LEU A 41 -8.39 5.13 4.37
N ILE A 42 -8.79 6.39 4.19
CA ILE A 42 -8.84 7.40 5.27
C ILE A 42 -9.69 6.86 6.41
N GLN A 43 -10.89 6.36 6.10
CA GLN A 43 -11.78 5.82 7.13
C GLN A 43 -11.18 4.60 7.84
N SER A 44 -10.50 3.71 7.12
CA SER A 44 -9.85 2.52 7.68
C SER A 44 -8.69 2.89 8.61
N LEU A 45 -7.85 3.86 8.22
CA LEU A 45 -6.75 4.37 9.06
C LEU A 45 -7.27 5.11 10.29
N THR A 46 -8.31 5.95 10.15
CA THR A 46 -8.95 6.62 11.29
C THR A 46 -9.51 5.62 12.30
N LEU A 47 -10.15 4.54 11.84
CA LEU A 47 -10.67 3.50 12.73
C LEU A 47 -9.53 2.73 13.42
N ALA A 48 -8.45 2.40 12.70
CA ALA A 48 -7.28 1.75 13.29
C ALA A 48 -6.67 2.63 14.39
N LEU A 49 -6.50 3.93 14.14
CA LEU A 49 -5.94 4.87 15.11
C LEU A 49 -6.88 5.08 16.31
N ALA A 50 -8.20 5.13 16.09
CA ALA A 50 -9.19 5.17 17.17
C ALA A 50 -9.15 3.91 18.03
N LYS A 51 -8.93 2.73 17.42
CA LYS A 51 -8.79 1.48 18.14
C LYS A 51 -7.50 1.44 18.96
N TRP A 52 -6.38 1.88 18.38
CA TRP A 52 -5.12 2.09 19.11
C TRP A 52 -5.34 2.95 20.36
N LYS A 53 -6.02 4.09 20.21
CA LYS A 53 -6.38 5.01 21.31
C LYS A 53 -7.17 4.31 22.41
N SER A 54 -8.12 3.45 22.03
CA SER A 54 -8.96 2.72 23.00
C SER A 54 -8.24 1.54 23.67
N SER A 55 -7.23 0.95 23.03
CA SER A 55 -6.51 -0.23 23.51
C SER A 55 -5.45 0.07 24.58
N GLY A 56 -5.45 1.26 25.17
CA GLY A 56 -4.60 1.58 26.33
C GLY A 56 -3.09 1.67 26.05
N ASN A 57 -2.68 2.05 24.85
CA ASN A 57 -1.26 2.17 24.46
C ASN A 57 -0.46 0.87 24.61
N ASP A 58 -1.01 -0.26 24.18
CA ASP A 58 -0.28 -1.51 23.94
C ASP A 58 0.69 -1.33 22.74
N VAL A 59 1.63 -0.39 22.88
CA VAL A 59 2.64 -0.05 21.88
C VAL A 59 3.73 -1.09 22.01
N ASN A 60 3.90 -1.93 20.99
CA ASN A 60 5.17 -2.62 20.77
C ASN A 60 6.20 -1.56 20.33
N CYS A 61 6.61 -0.71 21.27
CA CYS A 61 7.56 0.36 21.05
C CYS A 61 8.95 -0.25 21.22
N SER A 62 9.53 -0.75 20.12
CA SER A 62 10.96 -1.08 20.13
C SER A 62 11.84 0.17 20.02
N ASP A 63 11.25 1.31 19.62
CA ASP A 63 11.92 2.58 19.37
C ASP A 63 10.96 3.73 19.75
N GLU A 64 11.36 4.59 20.70
CA GLU A 64 10.54 5.70 21.23
C GLU A 64 10.05 6.71 20.17
N LYS A 65 10.59 6.63 18.95
CA LYS A 65 10.24 7.47 17.80
C LYS A 65 9.25 6.83 16.82
N VAL A 66 9.04 5.51 16.87
CA VAL A 66 8.21 4.79 15.89
C VAL A 66 7.03 4.12 16.56
N LEU A 67 5.84 4.64 16.31
CA LEU A 67 4.60 4.04 16.75
C LEU A 67 4.13 3.00 15.73
N LYS A 68 3.92 1.76 16.18
CA LYS A 68 3.38 0.68 15.33
C LYS A 68 2.07 0.20 15.90
N TYR A 69 1.04 0.13 15.07
CA TYR A 69 -0.25 -0.43 15.45
C TYR A 69 -0.76 -1.39 14.37
N ALA A 70 -1.15 -2.59 14.80
CA ALA A 70 -1.86 -3.56 13.99
C ALA A 70 -3.21 -3.87 14.64
N ASN A 71 -4.28 -3.79 13.83
CA ASN A 71 -5.63 -3.98 14.34
C ASN A 71 -5.89 -5.44 14.75
N LYS A 72 -5.85 -5.69 16.07
CA LYS A 72 -6.07 -7.02 16.67
C LYS A 72 -7.51 -7.52 16.50
N ASP A 73 -8.48 -6.62 16.37
CA ASP A 73 -9.90 -6.96 16.17
C ASP A 73 -10.19 -7.47 14.76
N LEU A 74 -9.31 -7.17 13.79
CA LEU A 74 -9.45 -7.51 12.38
C LEU A 74 -8.22 -8.31 11.91
N PRO A 75 -8.00 -9.54 12.39
CA PRO A 75 -6.80 -10.30 12.07
C PRO A 75 -6.66 -10.53 10.56
N CYS A 76 -5.46 -10.27 10.03
CA CYS A 76 -5.11 -10.44 8.62
C CYS A 76 -4.05 -11.52 8.37
N ARG A 77 -3.50 -12.12 9.43
CA ARG A 77 -2.48 -13.16 9.30
C ARG A 77 -3.02 -14.37 8.54
N VAL A 78 -2.20 -14.88 7.63
CA VAL A 78 -2.50 -16.06 6.84
C VAL A 78 -1.99 -17.30 7.57
N ALA A 79 -2.84 -18.31 7.73
CA ALA A 79 -2.41 -19.59 8.28
C ALA A 79 -1.47 -20.32 7.30
N ILE A 80 -0.37 -20.88 7.80
CA ILE A 80 0.63 -21.57 6.97
C ILE A 80 -0.01 -22.67 6.10
N LYS A 81 -0.94 -23.44 6.67
CA LYS A 81 -1.69 -24.50 5.97
C LYS A 81 -2.56 -24.01 4.82
N GLU A 82 -2.94 -22.72 4.83
CA GLU A 82 -3.82 -22.12 3.81
C GLU A 82 -3.01 -21.44 2.70
N ARG A 83 -1.75 -21.02 2.96
CA ARG A 83 -0.94 -20.18 2.06
C ARG A 83 -0.92 -20.66 0.60
N SER A 84 -0.79 -21.97 0.37
CA SER A 84 -0.73 -22.55 -0.99
C SER A 84 -2.04 -22.38 -1.77
N THR A 85 -3.17 -22.29 -1.08
CA THR A 85 -4.52 -22.10 -1.66
C THR A 85 -4.87 -20.64 -1.93
N LEU A 86 -4.01 -19.71 -1.49
CA LEU A 86 -4.25 -18.28 -1.56
C LEU A 86 -3.41 -17.63 -2.64
N LYS A 87 -3.95 -16.57 -3.23
CA LYS A 87 -3.24 -15.61 -4.06
C LYS A 87 -3.18 -14.28 -3.32
N ILE A 88 -1.98 -13.85 -2.94
CA ILE A 88 -1.75 -12.59 -2.23
C ILE A 88 -1.20 -11.56 -3.21
N THR A 89 -1.97 -10.49 -3.45
CA THR A 89 -1.53 -9.36 -4.28
C THR A 89 -1.35 -8.14 -3.39
N VAL A 90 -0.23 -7.45 -3.57
CA VAL A 90 0.08 -6.19 -2.87
C VAL A 90 0.36 -5.12 -3.91
N LYS A 91 -0.30 -3.96 -3.76
CA LYS A 91 0.01 -2.75 -4.52
C LYS A 91 0.59 -1.71 -3.58
N VAL A 92 1.81 -1.26 -3.85
CA VAL A 92 2.50 -0.22 -3.07
C VAL A 92 2.39 1.09 -3.82
N PHE A 93 1.74 2.08 -3.20
CA PHE A 93 1.63 3.45 -3.67
C PHE A 93 2.73 4.27 -3.03
N LEU A 94 3.64 4.82 -3.85
CA LEU A 94 4.78 5.61 -3.39
C LEU A 94 4.50 7.10 -3.55
N SER A 95 4.98 7.92 -2.62
CA SER A 95 4.93 9.39 -2.74
C SER A 95 6.11 9.97 -3.52
N ASP A 96 7.23 9.25 -3.58
CA ASP A 96 8.44 9.60 -4.35
C ASP A 96 9.11 8.34 -4.94
N PHE A 97 10.12 8.51 -5.79
CA PHE A 97 10.92 7.44 -6.38
C PHE A 97 11.95 6.88 -5.38
N ASP A 98 11.45 6.39 -4.25
CA ASP A 98 12.26 5.84 -3.15
C ASP A 98 12.24 4.31 -3.15
N ALA A 99 13.39 3.72 -3.51
CA ALA A 99 13.62 2.28 -3.49
C ALA A 99 13.52 1.68 -2.08
N ALA A 100 14.02 2.38 -1.06
CA ALA A 100 13.98 1.91 0.32
C ALA A 100 12.55 1.90 0.87
N ALA A 101 11.72 2.86 0.45
CA ALA A 101 10.29 2.86 0.76
C ALA A 101 9.57 1.61 0.20
N LEU A 102 9.88 1.21 -1.04
CA LEU A 102 9.30 -0.01 -1.63
C LEU A 102 9.71 -1.27 -0.88
N GLU A 103 11.00 -1.41 -0.54
CA GLU A 103 11.50 -2.55 0.23
C GLU A 103 10.87 -2.61 1.64
N SER A 104 10.84 -1.47 2.33
CA SER A 104 10.25 -1.33 3.66
C SER A 104 8.76 -1.69 3.65
N ALA A 105 8.00 -1.16 2.70
CA ALA A 105 6.58 -1.49 2.53
C ALA A 105 6.37 -2.99 2.30
N THR A 106 7.15 -3.60 1.41
CA THR A 106 7.01 -5.01 1.05
C THR A 106 7.33 -5.92 2.24
N ARG A 107 8.45 -5.69 2.92
CA ARG A 107 8.82 -6.46 4.12
C ARG A 107 7.80 -6.28 5.24
N LYS A 108 7.27 -5.07 5.42
CA LYS A 108 6.26 -4.81 6.44
C LYS A 108 4.96 -5.56 6.15
N VAL A 109 4.52 -5.63 4.90
CA VAL A 109 3.34 -6.41 4.51
C VAL A 109 3.55 -7.90 4.77
N LEU A 110 4.71 -8.45 4.41
CA LEU A 110 5.05 -9.86 4.68
C LEU A 110 5.01 -10.18 6.19
N GLU A 111 5.59 -9.31 7.03
CA GLU A 111 5.58 -9.43 8.49
C GLU A 111 4.15 -9.44 9.07
N GLU A 112 3.31 -8.49 8.64
CA GLU A 112 1.95 -8.30 9.14
C GLU A 112 1.00 -9.42 8.67
N LEU A 113 1.16 -9.91 7.45
CA LEU A 113 0.41 -11.06 6.94
C LEU A 113 0.96 -12.39 7.45
N GLY A 114 2.19 -12.42 7.98
CA GLY A 114 2.84 -13.63 8.47
C GLY A 114 3.16 -14.63 7.35
N VAL A 115 3.57 -14.13 6.18
CA VAL A 115 3.94 -14.95 5.00
C VAL A 115 5.36 -14.65 4.57
N SER A 116 6.03 -15.63 3.94
CA SER A 116 7.39 -15.47 3.43
C SER A 116 7.45 -14.80 2.05
N GLU A 117 6.37 -14.91 1.27
CA GLU A 117 6.33 -14.46 -0.12
C GLU A 117 4.93 -13.99 -0.54
N LEU A 118 4.89 -13.05 -1.48
CA LEU A 118 3.69 -12.55 -2.16
C LEU A 118 3.51 -13.27 -3.51
N ASP A 119 2.28 -13.49 -3.96
CA ASP A 119 2.06 -13.98 -5.33
C ASP A 119 2.31 -12.85 -6.36
N SER A 120 1.98 -11.61 -6.02
CA SER A 120 2.18 -10.46 -6.90
C SER A 120 2.42 -9.16 -6.14
N LEU A 121 3.49 -8.45 -6.50
CA LEU A 121 3.79 -7.09 -6.05
C LEU A 121 3.61 -6.11 -7.21
N ILE A 122 2.83 -5.06 -7.02
CA ILE A 122 2.55 -4.03 -8.02
C ILE A 122 3.07 -2.69 -7.51
N VAL A 123 3.97 -2.06 -8.26
CA VAL A 123 4.55 -0.76 -7.94
C VAL A 123 3.69 0.33 -8.60
N ALA A 124 3.07 1.19 -7.80
CA ALA A 124 2.44 2.42 -8.27
C ALA A 124 3.41 3.60 -8.06
N PHE A 125 3.94 4.10 -9.18
CA PHE A 125 4.88 5.20 -9.20
C PHE A 125 4.22 6.51 -8.73
N PRO A 126 5.02 7.43 -8.14
CA PRO A 126 4.51 8.73 -7.74
C PRO A 126 4.02 9.53 -8.96
N PRO A 127 2.96 10.35 -8.81
CA PRO A 127 2.34 11.08 -9.92
C PRO A 127 3.15 12.28 -10.45
N SER A 128 4.37 12.50 -9.95
CA SER A 128 5.21 13.63 -10.39
C SER A 128 5.52 13.59 -11.89
N ALA A 129 5.71 14.77 -12.49
CA ALA A 129 5.77 14.95 -13.94
C ALA A 129 6.86 14.10 -14.60
N LYS A 130 6.40 13.04 -15.29
CA LYS A 130 7.13 12.05 -16.08
C LYS A 130 8.07 11.18 -15.25
N SER A 131 7.69 9.91 -15.10
CA SER A 131 8.58 8.82 -14.72
C SER A 131 9.71 8.73 -15.76
N SER A 132 10.80 9.47 -15.53
CA SER A 132 11.99 9.34 -16.35
C SER A 132 12.67 8.01 -16.03
N THR A 133 13.31 7.41 -17.02
CA THR A 133 14.06 6.17 -16.86
C THR A 133 15.06 6.25 -15.72
N GLU A 134 15.72 7.41 -15.53
CA GLU A 134 16.66 7.67 -14.44
C GLU A 134 16.05 7.52 -13.05
N LYS A 135 14.80 7.96 -12.85
CA LYS A 135 14.08 7.83 -11.58
C LYS A 135 13.46 6.45 -11.39
N VAL A 136 12.96 5.85 -12.47
CA VAL A 136 12.33 4.52 -12.44
C VAL A 136 13.36 3.42 -12.19
N ARG A 137 14.58 3.55 -12.73
CA ARG A 137 15.57 2.47 -12.73
C ARG A 137 16.00 2.02 -11.33
N PRO A 138 16.37 2.91 -10.37
CA PRO A 138 16.70 2.49 -9.01
C PRO A 138 15.51 1.82 -8.30
N LEU A 139 14.31 2.34 -8.51
CA LEU A 139 13.09 1.80 -7.91
C LEU A 139 12.73 0.43 -8.49
N TRP A 140 12.87 0.24 -9.80
CA TRP A 140 12.65 -1.06 -10.42
C TRP A 140 13.73 -2.07 -10.00
N ALA A 141 14.99 -1.65 -9.89
CA ALA A 141 16.06 -2.52 -9.39
C ALA A 141 15.75 -3.09 -7.98
N ALA A 142 15.09 -2.30 -7.12
CA ALA A 142 14.57 -2.79 -5.84
C ALA A 142 13.44 -3.82 -6.00
N ALA A 143 12.51 -3.62 -6.96
CA ALA A 143 11.51 -4.64 -7.30
C ALA A 143 12.16 -5.93 -7.82
N GLU A 144 13.20 -5.83 -8.65
CA GLU A 144 13.97 -6.98 -9.14
C GLU A 144 14.69 -7.70 -7.99
N GLN A 145 15.22 -6.97 -7.01
CA GLN A 145 15.83 -7.52 -5.81
C GLN A 145 14.80 -8.29 -4.97
N ILE A 146 13.62 -7.71 -4.73
CA ILE A 146 12.51 -8.37 -4.02
C ILE A 146 12.12 -9.69 -4.71
N TYR A 147 12.06 -9.70 -6.05
CA TYR A 147 11.81 -10.91 -6.81
C TYR A 147 12.93 -11.95 -6.64
N ARG A 148 14.19 -11.53 -6.79
CA ARG A 148 15.36 -12.43 -6.66
C ARG A 148 15.53 -13.01 -5.26
N GLU A 149 15.10 -12.29 -4.22
CA GLU A 149 15.06 -12.78 -2.83
C GLU A 149 13.89 -13.75 -2.56
N GLY A 150 12.99 -13.96 -3.52
CA GLY A 150 11.80 -14.81 -3.35
C GLY A 150 10.70 -14.19 -2.50
N LEU A 151 10.77 -12.88 -2.23
CA LEU A 151 9.76 -12.16 -1.44
C LEU A 151 8.49 -11.88 -2.25
N ALA A 152 8.58 -11.87 -3.57
CA ALA A 152 7.44 -11.82 -4.49
C ALA A 152 7.68 -12.77 -5.68
N LEU A 153 6.68 -13.59 -6.00
CA LEU A 153 6.71 -14.51 -7.15
C LEU A 153 6.53 -13.80 -8.50
N SER A 154 6.02 -12.57 -8.47
CA SER A 154 5.89 -11.70 -9.64
C SER A 154 5.91 -10.24 -9.26
N VAL A 155 6.46 -9.41 -10.14
CA VAL A 155 6.50 -7.95 -10.00
C VAL A 155 5.85 -7.28 -11.20
N GLY A 156 5.11 -6.21 -10.95
CA GLY A 156 4.39 -5.46 -11.97
C GLY A 156 4.36 -3.98 -11.65
N VAL A 157 3.79 -3.21 -12.59
CA VAL A 157 3.70 -1.75 -12.53
C VAL A 157 2.25 -1.30 -12.65
N SER A 158 2.01 -0.03 -12.32
CA SER A 158 0.74 0.67 -12.54
C SER A 158 1.01 1.92 -13.36
N ASP A 159 0.09 2.20 -14.29
CA ASP A 159 -0.06 3.45 -15.02
C ASP A 159 1.13 3.84 -15.90
N LEU A 160 1.88 2.85 -16.40
CA LEU A 160 2.83 3.11 -17.49
C LEU A 160 2.10 3.14 -18.82
N ASP A 161 2.36 4.19 -19.60
CA ASP A 161 1.96 4.23 -21.00
C ASP A 161 2.77 3.24 -21.86
N THR A 162 2.41 3.07 -23.13
CA THR A 162 3.07 2.10 -24.02
C THR A 162 4.56 2.37 -24.16
N ALA A 163 4.98 3.63 -24.26
CA ALA A 163 6.38 3.99 -24.43
C ALA A 163 7.18 3.72 -23.16
N GLN A 164 6.64 4.09 -22.00
CA GLN A 164 7.25 3.83 -20.71
C GLN A 164 7.34 2.34 -20.40
N LEU A 165 6.30 1.56 -20.72
CA LEU A 165 6.31 0.11 -20.53
C LEU A 165 7.35 -0.57 -21.42
N ARG A 166 7.47 -0.14 -22.69
CA ARG A 166 8.52 -0.61 -23.61
C ARG A 166 9.91 -0.24 -23.13
N ASP A 167 10.10 0.99 -22.67
CA ASP A 167 11.37 1.47 -22.13
C ASP A 167 11.79 0.61 -20.93
N LEU A 168 10.95 0.52 -19.89
CA LEU A 168 11.17 -0.32 -18.73
C LEU A 168 11.52 -1.76 -19.13
N HIS A 169 10.71 -2.35 -20.00
CA HIS A 169 10.92 -3.71 -20.46
C HIS A 169 12.23 -3.88 -21.25
N SER A 170 12.75 -2.84 -21.90
CA SER A 170 13.99 -2.94 -22.70
C SER A 170 15.23 -3.17 -21.83
N TRP A 171 15.29 -2.56 -20.65
CA TRP A 171 16.47 -2.59 -19.78
C TRP A 171 16.30 -3.40 -18.50
N ALA A 172 15.07 -3.73 -18.08
CA ALA A 172 14.81 -4.54 -16.89
C ALA A 172 15.39 -5.96 -17.02
N GLU A 173 16.04 -6.48 -15.98
CA GLU A 173 16.46 -7.87 -15.89
C GLU A 173 15.28 -8.78 -15.54
N VAL A 174 14.46 -8.37 -14.57
CA VAL A 174 13.17 -9.01 -14.28
C VAL A 174 12.07 -8.19 -14.94
N LYS A 175 11.43 -8.76 -15.97
CA LYS A 175 10.40 -8.06 -16.74
C LYS A 175 9.11 -7.89 -15.91
N PRO A 176 8.41 -6.74 -16.02
CA PRO A 176 7.12 -6.56 -15.36
C PRO A 176 6.12 -7.59 -15.93
N SER A 177 5.53 -8.41 -15.08
CA SER A 177 4.53 -9.41 -15.50
C SER A 177 3.12 -8.83 -15.57
N VAL A 178 2.89 -7.63 -15.03
CA VAL A 178 1.61 -6.93 -14.99
C VAL A 178 1.83 -5.44 -15.27
N ASN A 179 0.93 -4.84 -16.06
CA ASN A 179 0.73 -3.38 -16.07
C ASN A 179 -0.75 -3.10 -15.76
N GLN A 180 -1.01 -2.40 -14.66
CA GLN A 180 -2.35 -1.92 -14.33
C GLN A 180 -2.61 -0.59 -15.01
N VAL A 181 -3.77 -0.42 -15.66
CA VAL A 181 -4.15 0.81 -16.38
C VAL A 181 -5.35 1.45 -15.69
N ASN A 182 -5.22 2.72 -15.32
CA ASN A 182 -6.31 3.47 -14.73
C ASN A 182 -7.41 3.80 -15.75
N LEU A 183 -8.64 3.40 -15.45
CA LEU A 183 -9.82 3.63 -16.29
C LEU A 183 -10.16 5.12 -16.44
N ASP A 184 -9.86 5.94 -15.43
CA ASP A 184 -10.10 7.39 -15.48
C ASP A 184 -9.18 8.09 -16.49
N SER A 185 -8.01 7.52 -16.74
CA SER A 185 -7.03 8.04 -17.70
C SER A 185 -7.15 7.40 -19.08
N CYS A 186 -7.76 6.22 -19.16
CA CYS A 186 -7.77 5.41 -20.37
C CYS A 186 -9.01 4.50 -20.41
N CYS A 187 -10.09 4.97 -21.05
CA CYS A 187 -11.31 4.18 -21.25
C CYS A 187 -11.09 2.96 -22.17
N VAL A 188 -10.08 3.03 -23.05
CA VAL A 188 -9.72 1.98 -24.00
C VAL A 188 -8.20 1.85 -24.03
N ILE A 189 -7.70 0.68 -23.63
CA ILE A 189 -6.26 0.40 -23.67
C ILE A 189 -5.78 0.43 -25.14
N PRO A 190 -4.74 1.20 -25.50
CA PRO A 190 -4.27 1.30 -26.87
C PRO A 190 -3.91 -0.06 -27.46
N GLN A 191 -4.27 -0.31 -28.73
CA GLN A 191 -3.99 -1.58 -29.41
C GLN A 191 -2.48 -1.92 -29.37
N GLU A 192 -1.63 -0.92 -29.54
CA GLU A 192 -0.18 -1.09 -29.47
C GLU A 192 0.28 -1.64 -28.10
N MET A 193 -0.31 -1.16 -27.00
CA MET A 193 -0.03 -1.69 -25.65
C MET A 193 -0.50 -3.14 -25.53
N GLN A 194 -1.69 -3.46 -26.05
CA GLN A 194 -2.23 -4.81 -26.00
C GLN A 194 -1.34 -5.80 -26.76
N GLU A 195 -0.88 -5.42 -27.95
CA GLU A 195 0.02 -6.24 -28.78
C GLU A 195 1.38 -6.43 -28.10
N PHE A 196 1.97 -5.35 -27.58
CA PHE A 196 3.24 -5.41 -26.86
C PHE A 196 3.13 -6.29 -25.60
N ALA A 197 2.08 -6.09 -24.80
CA ALA A 197 1.85 -6.85 -23.59
C ALA A 197 1.65 -8.34 -23.89
N LYS A 198 0.83 -8.68 -24.90
CA LYS A 198 0.62 -10.06 -25.34
C LYS A 198 1.92 -10.72 -25.82
N ALA A 199 2.72 -10.01 -26.62
CA ALA A 199 3.99 -10.54 -27.14
C ALA A 199 5.03 -10.80 -26.04
N ASN A 200 4.96 -10.07 -24.93
CA ASN A 200 5.92 -10.16 -23.83
C ASN A 200 5.36 -10.80 -22.55
N ASN A 201 4.21 -11.47 -22.63
CA ASN A 201 3.54 -12.12 -21.50
C ASN A 201 3.24 -11.18 -20.31
N ILE A 202 2.92 -9.92 -20.61
CA ILE A 202 2.51 -8.92 -19.62
C ILE A 202 0.99 -8.95 -19.51
N GLN A 203 0.47 -9.16 -18.30
CA GLN A 203 -0.97 -9.09 -18.05
C GLN A 203 -1.41 -7.63 -17.92
N LEU A 204 -2.36 -7.22 -18.75
CA LEU A 204 -3.02 -5.93 -18.62
C LEU A 204 -4.24 -6.08 -17.72
N LEU A 205 -4.27 -5.28 -16.65
CA LEU A 205 -5.38 -5.22 -15.69
C LEU A 205 -5.88 -3.78 -15.59
N THR A 206 -7.12 -3.59 -15.15
CA THR A 206 -7.69 -2.26 -14.95
C THR A 206 -7.90 -1.94 -13.48
N HIS A 207 -7.85 -0.66 -13.13
CA HIS A 207 -8.17 -0.17 -11.79
C HIS A 207 -8.76 1.25 -11.84
N SER A 208 -9.29 1.69 -10.70
CA SER A 208 -9.86 3.03 -10.48
C SER A 208 -9.25 3.65 -9.22
N ASP A 209 -7.95 3.43 -9.04
CA ASP A 209 -7.24 3.97 -7.87
C ASP A 209 -6.97 5.47 -8.12
N PRO A 210 -7.08 6.34 -7.10
CA PRO A 210 -6.69 7.74 -7.25
C PRO A 210 -5.19 7.87 -7.47
N LYS A 211 -4.76 8.93 -8.18
CA LYS A 211 -3.34 9.21 -8.45
C LYS A 211 -2.51 9.40 -7.18
N VAL A 212 -3.09 10.05 -6.17
CA VAL A 212 -2.52 10.19 -4.83
C VAL A 212 -3.49 9.54 -3.86
N LEU A 213 -3.02 8.53 -3.11
CA LEU A 213 -3.89 7.76 -2.23
C LEU A 213 -4.12 8.44 -0.87
N LEU A 214 -3.08 9.07 -0.31
CA LEU A 214 -3.13 9.81 0.94
C LEU A 214 -2.36 11.13 0.79
N ASP A 215 -3.09 12.20 0.52
CA ASP A 215 -2.57 13.58 0.42
C ASP A 215 -2.60 14.29 1.79
N HIS A 216 -2.17 15.56 1.83
CA HIS A 216 -2.17 16.35 3.08
C HIS A 216 -3.55 16.49 3.72
N GLU A 217 -4.62 16.61 2.92
CA GLU A 217 -5.99 16.67 3.44
C GLU A 217 -6.41 15.34 4.06
N GLY A 218 -6.10 14.22 3.39
CA GLY A 218 -6.35 12.89 3.93
C GLY A 218 -5.54 12.62 5.20
N MET A 219 -4.28 13.04 5.22
CA MET A 219 -3.41 12.98 6.40
C MET A 219 -4.01 13.77 7.57
N ALA A 220 -4.45 15.00 7.32
CA ALA A 220 -5.14 15.83 8.32
C ALA A 220 -6.38 15.14 8.89
N ARG A 221 -7.18 14.48 8.04
CA ARG A 221 -8.36 13.73 8.48
C ARG A 221 -8.01 12.50 9.32
N VAL A 222 -6.93 11.79 9.00
CA VAL A 222 -6.47 10.62 9.77
C VAL A 222 -5.94 11.03 11.14
N LEU A 223 -5.12 12.09 11.20
CA LEU A 223 -4.43 12.53 12.42
C LEU A 223 -5.21 13.55 13.26
N LYS A 224 -6.41 13.96 12.81
CA LYS A 224 -7.27 14.91 13.53
C LYS A 224 -7.56 14.43 14.95
N GLY A 225 -7.25 15.28 15.93
CA GLY A 225 -7.46 15.00 17.35
C GLY A 225 -6.35 14.19 18.02
N TYR A 226 -5.25 13.93 17.31
CA TYR A 226 -4.05 13.24 17.84
C TYR A 226 -2.80 14.12 17.87
N MET A 227 -2.82 15.28 17.19
CA MET A 227 -1.79 16.34 17.21
C MET A 227 -2.39 17.65 16.68
N ALA A 228 -1.66 18.78 16.80
CA ALA A 228 -2.11 20.08 16.31
C ALA A 228 -2.10 20.15 14.77
N GLU A 229 -3.00 20.94 14.17
CA GLU A 229 -3.08 21.06 12.70
C GLU A 229 -1.83 21.69 12.07
N GLU A 230 -1.11 22.56 12.78
CA GLU A 230 0.21 23.03 12.34
C GLU A 230 1.23 21.88 12.21
N ASP A 231 1.23 20.93 13.15
CA ASP A 231 2.17 19.80 13.16
C ASP A 231 1.87 18.82 12.01
N ILE A 232 0.59 18.56 11.70
CA ILE A 232 0.19 17.59 10.66
C ILE A 232 0.72 17.98 9.27
N ARG A 233 0.96 19.27 9.01
CA ARG A 233 1.49 19.73 7.71
C ARG A 233 2.89 19.21 7.43
N HIS A 234 3.63 18.87 8.48
CA HIS A 234 4.94 18.24 8.40
C HIS A 234 4.87 16.72 8.30
N TRP A 235 3.67 16.13 8.10
CA TRP A 235 3.53 14.69 7.92
C TRP A 235 3.17 14.33 6.49
N SER A 236 3.82 13.29 5.98
CA SER A 236 3.53 12.68 4.70
C SER A 236 3.52 11.16 4.80
N ALA A 237 3.10 10.50 3.72
CA ALA A 237 3.06 9.05 3.64
C ALA A 237 4.00 8.56 2.53
N PRO A 238 5.27 8.19 2.86
CA PRO A 238 6.25 7.71 1.89
C PRO A 238 5.71 6.54 1.06
N TRP A 239 4.92 5.70 1.71
CA TRP A 239 4.23 4.60 1.07
C TRP A 239 2.92 4.25 1.76
N VAL A 240 1.98 3.77 0.96
CA VAL A 240 0.79 3.05 1.41
C VAL A 240 0.71 1.74 0.64
N ALA A 241 0.64 0.62 1.33
CA ALA A 241 0.45 -0.69 0.74
C ALA A 241 -1.01 -1.12 0.89
N ARG A 242 -1.63 -1.52 -0.22
CA ARG A 242 -2.92 -2.21 -0.23
C ARG A 242 -2.69 -3.67 -0.52
N TYR A 243 -3.18 -4.56 0.34
CA TYR A 243 -3.12 -6.00 0.11
C TYR A 243 -4.52 -6.59 -0.14
N SER A 244 -4.57 -7.65 -0.94
CA SER A 244 -5.73 -8.49 -1.16
C SER A 244 -5.34 -9.96 -1.15
N VAL A 245 -6.17 -10.78 -0.50
CA VAL A 245 -5.97 -12.22 -0.36
C VAL A 245 -7.17 -12.92 -0.97
N LEU A 246 -6.94 -13.61 -2.08
CA LEU A 246 -7.97 -14.31 -2.84
C LEU A 246 -7.81 -15.83 -2.67
N VAL A 247 -8.90 -16.57 -2.53
CA VAL A 247 -8.87 -18.04 -2.55
C VAL A 247 -8.87 -18.55 -3.99
N LYS A 248 -7.78 -19.21 -4.41
CA LYS A 248 -7.53 -19.62 -5.80
C LYS A 248 -8.68 -20.44 -6.41
N CYS A 249 -9.23 -21.39 -5.66
CA CYS A 249 -10.25 -22.32 -6.18
C CYS A 249 -11.67 -21.73 -6.30
N ARG A 250 -11.96 -20.62 -5.61
CA ARG A 250 -13.32 -20.09 -5.49
C ARG A 250 -13.45 -18.64 -5.94
N GLY A 251 -12.33 -17.96 -6.20
CA GLY A 251 -12.32 -16.58 -6.69
C GLY A 251 -12.91 -15.56 -5.71
N PHE A 252 -13.10 -15.91 -4.43
CA PHE A 252 -13.60 -14.97 -3.42
C PHE A 252 -12.46 -14.30 -2.68
N LEU A 253 -12.70 -13.03 -2.33
CA LEU A 253 -11.77 -12.21 -1.55
C LEU A 253 -11.91 -12.57 -0.06
N GLN A 254 -10.89 -13.22 0.51
CA GLN A 254 -10.85 -13.62 1.91
C GLN A 254 -10.41 -12.47 2.82
N SER A 255 -9.47 -11.66 2.35
CA SER A 255 -8.96 -10.53 3.12
C SER A 255 -8.58 -9.37 2.21
N LYS A 256 -8.75 -8.16 2.72
CA LYS A 256 -8.26 -6.92 2.15
C LYS A 256 -7.90 -5.97 3.28
N GLY A 257 -6.90 -5.13 3.07
CA GLY A 257 -6.58 -4.07 4.00
C GLY A 257 -5.47 -3.16 3.50
N TYR A 258 -5.06 -2.27 4.38
CA TYR A 258 -4.03 -1.28 4.13
C TYR A 258 -2.98 -1.32 5.24
N ILE A 259 -1.74 -1.07 4.84
CA ILE A 259 -0.65 -0.75 5.74
C ILE A 259 -0.06 0.56 5.26
N ALA A 260 0.05 1.55 6.13
CA ALA A 260 0.57 2.87 5.80
C ALA A 260 1.70 3.26 6.76
N SER A 261 2.76 3.85 6.21
CA SER A 261 3.78 4.55 6.98
C SER A 261 3.53 6.05 6.86
N LEU A 262 3.29 6.70 7.99
CA LEU A 262 3.19 8.15 8.11
C LEU A 262 4.48 8.62 8.76
N VAL A 263 5.17 9.60 8.18
CA VAL A 263 6.43 10.10 8.72
C VAL A 263 6.36 11.60 8.88
N LYS A 264 7.03 12.11 9.92
CA LYS A 264 7.32 13.53 10.06
C LYS A 264 8.49 13.87 9.15
N GLU A 265 8.27 14.78 8.22
CA GLU A 265 9.31 15.36 7.38
C GLU A 265 10.25 16.22 8.23
N PRO A 266 11.56 16.20 7.93
CA PRO A 266 12.56 16.95 8.68
C PRO A 266 12.41 18.47 8.59
#